data_AF-A0A957QXD2-F1
#
_entry.id   AF-A0A957QXD2-F1
#
_cell.length_a   1.000
_cell.length_b   1.000
_cell.length_c   1.000
_cell.angle_alpha   90.00
_cell.angle_beta   90.00
_cell.angle_gamma   90.00
#
_symmetry.space_group_name_H-M   'P 1'
#
loop_
_entity.id
_entity.type
_entity.pdbx_description
1 polymer ?
#
loop_
_entity_poly.entity_id
_entity_poly.type
_entity_poly.pdbx_seq_one_letter_code
_entity_poly.pdbx_strand_id
1 'polypeptide(L)'
;AFVADYLQQIEYDEYDRLLQLCDALALADGFTLLEKRMLDVVYRYGPNAFTVAKWRATFALRDQFEAAIGGSIYRLLPGVVANTFGFDPCA
;
A
#
# COMPACT_ATOMS: atom_id res chain seq x y z
N ALA A 1 6.18 -12.84 28.00
CA ALA A 1 4.91 -12.09 28.07
C ALA A 1 5.10 -10.62 27.71
N PHE A 2 6.13 -9.92 28.19
CA PHE A 2 6.40 -8.49 27.90
C PHE A 2 6.21 -8.01 26.45
N VAL A 3 6.81 -8.69 25.45
CA VAL A 3 6.75 -8.22 24.04
C VAL A 3 5.32 -8.18 23.50
N ALA A 4 4.51 -9.19 23.82
CA ALA A 4 3.11 -9.24 23.37
C ALA A 4 2.28 -8.13 24.03
N ASP A 5 2.45 -7.95 25.34
CA ASP A 5 1.73 -6.94 26.13
C ASP A 5 2.09 -5.52 25.65
N TYR A 6 3.37 -5.28 25.34
CA TYR A 6 3.84 -4.01 24.80
C TYR A 6 3.22 -3.70 23.43
N LEU A 7 3.21 -4.67 22.52
CA LEU A 7 2.64 -4.49 21.18
C LEU A 7 1.12 -4.22 21.23
N GLN A 8 0.40 -4.79 22.19
CA GLN A 8 -1.04 -4.57 22.35
C GLN A 8 -1.39 -3.16 22.83
N GLN A 9 -0.44 -2.44 23.44
CA GLN A 9 -0.63 -1.07 23.93
C GLN A 9 -0.33 -0.01 22.87
N ILE A 10 0.21 -0.40 21.70
CA ILE A 10 0.52 0.52 20.62
C ILE A 10 -0.76 0.81 19.82
N GLU A 11 -1.14 2.09 19.80
CA GLU A 11 -2.20 2.59 18.92
C GLU A 11 -1.59 3.25 17.70
N TYR A 12 -2.00 2.81 16.51
CA TYR A 12 -1.55 3.41 15.25
C TYR A 12 -2.34 4.68 14.95
N ASP A 13 -1.61 5.76 14.76
CA ASP A 13 -2.18 7.05 14.35
C ASP A 13 -2.39 7.13 12.82
N GLU A 14 -2.80 8.30 12.34
CA GLU A 14 -3.04 8.52 10.91
C GLU A 14 -1.74 8.53 10.09
N TYR A 15 -0.62 8.96 10.67
CA TYR A 15 0.68 8.94 10.00
C TYR A 15 1.21 7.51 9.86
N ASP A 16 1.06 6.67 10.88
CA ASP A 16 1.41 5.25 10.81
C ASP A 16 0.62 4.55 9.70
N ARG A 17 -0.68 4.84 9.62
CA ARG A 17 -1.57 4.34 8.56
C ARG A 17 -1.13 4.84 7.19
N LEU A 18 -0.75 6.10 7.07
CA LEU A 18 -0.21 6.63 5.80
C LEU A 18 1.07 5.89 5.39
N LEU A 19 1.98 5.64 6.33
CA LEU A 19 3.20 4.89 6.06
C LEU A 19 2.91 3.44 5.62
N GLN A 20 1.93 2.77 6.23
CA GLN A 20 1.49 1.44 5.81
C GLN A 20 0.95 1.44 4.37
N LEU A 21 0.19 2.48 3.99
CA LEU A 21 -0.28 2.62 2.62
C LEU A 21 0.88 2.90 1.65
N CYS A 22 1.83 3.75 2.03
CA CYS A 22 3.02 4.06 1.23
C CYS A 22 3.88 2.81 0.94
N ASP A 23 4.08 1.91 1.92
CA ASP A 23 4.79 0.64 1.73
C ASP A 23 4.09 -0.26 0.67
N ALA A 24 2.77 -0.16 0.57
CA ALA A 24 1.98 -0.89 -0.40
C ALA A 24 1.91 -0.21 -1.79
N LEU A 25 2.31 1.06 -1.90
CA LEU A 25 2.25 1.85 -3.13
C LEU A 25 3.60 2.01 -3.83
N ALA A 26 4.68 1.43 -3.30
CA ALA A 26 6.02 1.61 -3.84
C ALA A 26 6.75 0.28 -4.08
N LEU A 27 7.51 0.24 -5.18
CA LEU A 27 8.54 -0.75 -5.47
C LEU A 27 9.91 -0.04 -5.52
N ALA A 28 11.00 -0.80 -5.72
CA ALA A 28 12.34 -0.24 -5.85
C ALA A 28 12.45 0.83 -6.94
N ASP A 29 11.66 0.68 -8.01
CA ASP A 29 11.65 1.59 -9.17
C ASP A 29 10.66 2.77 -9.01
N GLY A 30 10.01 2.90 -7.85
CA GLY A 30 9.11 4.00 -7.50
C GLY A 30 7.64 3.58 -7.31
N PHE A 31 6.73 4.55 -7.45
CA PHE A 31 5.30 4.33 -7.17
C PHE A 31 4.63 3.39 -8.16
N THR A 32 3.67 2.60 -7.68
CA THR A 32 2.96 1.58 -8.44
C THR A 32 1.52 1.42 -7.93
N LEU A 33 0.68 0.72 -8.69
CA LEU A 33 -0.59 0.20 -8.20
C LEU A 33 -0.40 -0.78 -7.04
N LEU A 34 -1.34 -0.75 -6.08
CA LEU A 34 -1.41 -1.70 -4.96
C LEU A 34 -1.36 -3.15 -5.45
N GLU A 35 -2.14 -3.48 -6.48
CA GLU A 35 -2.27 -4.82 -7.04
C GLU A 35 -0.91 -5.34 -7.54
N LYS A 36 -0.15 -4.48 -8.23
CA LYS A 36 1.19 -4.84 -8.73
C LYS A 36 2.15 -5.11 -7.57
N ARG A 37 2.14 -4.29 -6.52
CA ARG A 37 2.96 -4.51 -5.32
C ARG A 37 2.55 -5.78 -4.57
N MET A 38 1.25 -6.01 -4.41
CA MET A 38 0.70 -7.19 -3.75
C MET A 38 1.05 -8.49 -4.48
N LEU A 39 0.93 -8.49 -5.81
CA LEU A 39 1.31 -9.64 -6.64
C LEU A 39 2.81 -9.90 -6.60
N ASP A 40 3.65 -8.86 -6.63
CA ASP A 40 5.11 -9.00 -6.47
C ASP A 40 5.49 -9.69 -5.14
N VAL A 41 4.85 -9.30 -4.02
CA VAL A 41 5.08 -9.97 -2.72
C VAL A 41 4.69 -11.45 -2.80
N VAL A 42 3.50 -11.75 -3.32
CA VAL A 42 3.02 -13.14 -3.39
C VAL A 42 3.86 -13.97 -4.37
N TYR A 43 4.35 -13.37 -5.45
CA TYR A 43 5.22 -14.05 -6.40
C TYR A 43 6.57 -14.43 -5.77
N ARG A 44 7.14 -13.55 -4.93
CA ARG A 44 8.43 -13.79 -4.27
C ARG A 44 8.36 -14.74 -3.08
N TYR A 45 7.30 -14.66 -2.29
CA TYR A 45 7.23 -15.33 -0.97
C TYR A 45 6.11 -16.34 -0.85
N GLY A 46 5.25 -16.47 -1.86
CA GLY A 46 4.02 -17.23 -1.79
C GLY A 46 2.93 -16.53 -0.96
N PRO A 47 1.66 -16.96 -1.10
CA PRO A 47 0.58 -16.49 -0.25
C PRO A 47 0.65 -17.18 1.13
N ASN A 48 0.02 -16.56 2.12
CA ASN A 48 -0.19 -17.15 3.45
C ASN A 48 -1.66 -16.97 3.89
N ALA A 49 -2.01 -17.53 5.06
CA ALA A 49 -3.37 -17.49 5.60
C ALA A 49 -3.94 -16.06 5.79
N PHE A 50 -3.07 -15.06 5.90
CA PHE A 50 -3.43 -13.66 6.13
C PHE A 50 -3.35 -12.79 4.87
N THR A 51 -2.92 -13.32 3.71
CA THR A 51 -2.73 -12.53 2.49
C THR A 51 -4.00 -11.76 2.11
N VAL A 52 -5.14 -12.45 2.04
CA VAL A 52 -6.42 -11.82 1.67
C VAL A 52 -6.88 -10.80 2.71
N ALA A 53 -6.70 -11.10 4.00
CA ALA A 53 -7.05 -10.18 5.07
C ALA A 53 -6.20 -8.89 5.01
N LYS A 54 -4.90 -9.03 4.78
CA LYS A 54 -3.97 -7.90 4.58
C LYS A 54 -4.41 -7.04 3.39
N TRP A 55 -4.74 -7.66 2.25
CA TRP A 55 -5.17 -6.92 1.06
C TRP A 55 -6.45 -6.12 1.32
N ARG A 56 -7.45 -6.72 1.97
CA ARG A 56 -8.69 -6.01 2.36
C ARG A 56 -8.40 -4.81 3.26
N ALA A 57 -7.52 -4.97 4.25
CA ALA A 57 -7.13 -3.87 5.13
C ALA A 57 -6.39 -2.75 4.36
N THR A 58 -5.47 -3.11 3.46
CA THR A 58 -4.76 -2.12 2.62
C THR A 58 -5.71 -1.38 1.68
N PHE A 59 -6.68 -2.05 1.06
CA PHE A 59 -7.69 -1.39 0.22
C PHE A 59 -8.58 -0.46 1.03
N ALA A 60 -9.06 -0.89 2.20
CA ALA A 60 -9.84 -0.03 3.08
C ALA A 60 -9.04 1.22 3.50
N LEU A 61 -7.74 1.07 3.75
CA LEU A 61 -6.85 2.19 4.07
C LEU A 61 -6.70 3.16 2.89
N ARG A 62 -6.50 2.64 1.67
CA ARG A 62 -6.51 3.47 0.46
C ARG A 62 -7.82 4.24 0.34
N ASP A 63 -8.95 3.57 0.48
CA ASP A 63 -10.26 4.19 0.30
C ASP A 63 -10.50 5.32 1.34
N GLN A 64 -10.02 5.16 2.57
CA GLN A 64 -10.03 6.22 3.59
C GLN A 64 -9.23 7.45 3.17
N PHE A 65 -8.00 7.26 2.66
CA PHE A 65 -7.18 8.37 2.18
C PHE A 65 -7.73 8.99 0.89
N GLU A 66 -8.26 8.21 -0.04
CA GLU A 66 -8.91 8.73 -1.26
C GLU A 66 -10.15 9.57 -0.94
N ALA A 67 -10.93 9.16 0.08
CA ALA A 67 -12.04 9.96 0.58
C ALA A 67 -11.56 11.31 1.17
N ALA A 68 -10.46 11.31 1.93
CA ALA A 68 -9.88 12.53 2.48
C ALA A 68 -9.28 13.46 1.41
N ILE A 69 -8.68 12.89 0.36
CA ILE A 69 -8.12 13.61 -0.80
C ILE A 69 -9.23 14.14 -1.73
N GLY A 70 -10.41 13.50 -1.73
CA GLY A 70 -11.50 13.81 -2.66
C GLY A 70 -11.29 13.21 -4.06
N GLY A 71 -10.51 12.14 -4.17
CA GLY A 71 -10.20 11.50 -5.44
C GLY A 71 -9.11 10.45 -5.32
N SER A 72 -8.71 9.89 -6.47
CA SER A 72 -7.74 8.81 -6.44
C SER A 72 -6.34 9.29 -6.04
N ILE A 73 -5.71 8.57 -5.11
CA ILE A 73 -4.37 8.87 -4.60
C ILE A 73 -3.32 8.78 -5.71
N TYR A 74 -3.55 7.94 -6.72
CA TYR A 74 -2.66 7.78 -7.87
C TYR A 74 -2.48 9.07 -8.70
N ARG A 75 -3.40 10.04 -8.60
CA ARG A 75 -3.23 11.36 -9.22
C ARG A 75 -2.11 12.19 -8.59
N LEU A 76 -1.76 11.89 -7.35
CA LEU A 76 -0.72 12.59 -6.58
C LEU A 76 0.65 11.91 -6.70
N LEU A 77 0.72 10.70 -7.29
CA LEU A 77 1.93 9.89 -7.35
C LEU A 77 2.62 10.04 -8.71
N PRO A 78 3.76 10.77 -8.79
CA PRO A 78 4.47 10.95 -10.04
C PRO A 78 5.04 9.63 -10.56
N GLY A 79 5.05 9.45 -11.88
CA GLY A 79 5.62 8.27 -12.52
C GLY A 79 4.81 6.98 -12.34
N VAL A 80 3.68 6.99 -11.61
CA VAL A 80 2.91 5.76 -11.34
C VAL A 80 2.39 5.09 -12.62
N VAL A 81 2.02 5.87 -13.63
CA VAL A 81 1.55 5.36 -14.93
C VAL A 81 2.70 4.69 -15.67
N ALA A 82 3.84 5.37 -15.80
CA ALA A 82 5.03 4.82 -16.44
C ALA A 82 5.52 3.55 -15.74
N ASN A 83 5.60 3.58 -14.41
CA ASN A 83 6.02 2.43 -13.62
C ASN A 83 5.03 1.26 -13.69
N THR A 84 3.73 1.52 -13.84
CA THR A 84 2.73 0.46 -13.90
C THR A 84 2.65 -0.17 -15.28
N PHE A 85 2.58 0.65 -16.33
CA PHE A 85 2.25 0.21 -17.69
C PHE A 85 3.44 0.20 -18.66
N GLY A 86 4.59 0.74 -18.27
CA GLY A 86 5.80 0.75 -19.10
C GLY A 86 5.81 1.81 -20.21
N PHE A 87 4.95 2.82 -20.14
CA PHE A 87 4.95 3.96 -21.07
C PHE A 87 4.64 5.27 -20.35
N ASP A 88 5.21 6.38 -20.82
CA ASP A 88 4.90 7.71 -20.29
C ASP A 88 3.66 8.28 -20.99
N PRO A 89 2.58 8.60 -20.27
CA PRO A 89 1.36 9.16 -20.87
C PRO A 89 1.56 10.58 -21.44
N CYS A 90 2.66 11.26 -21.09
CA CYS A 90 2.99 12.61 -21.56
C CYS A 90 4.09 12.63 -22.62
N ALA A 91 4.64 11.48 -23.03
CA ALA A 91 5.65 11.36 -24.08
C ALA A 91 5.07 11.31 -25.49
#